data_AF-A0A975HS36-F1
#
_entry.id   AF-A0A975HS36-F1
#
_cell.length_a   1.000
_cell.length_b   1.000
_cell.length_c   1.000
_cell.angle_alpha   90.00
_cell.angle_beta   90.00
_cell.angle_gamma   90.00
#
_symmetry.space_group_name_H-M   'P 1'
#
loop_
_entity.id
_entity.type
_entity.pdbx_description
1 polymer ?
#
loop_
_entity_poly.entity_id
_entity_poly.type
_entity_poly.pdbx_seq_one_letter_code
_entity_poly.pdbx_strand_id
1 'polypeptide(L)'
;MSEPSPGVAATVRALYQDGVPIHEIVARTGLSTGRTYYWIDHAPGPDGIAIKAPLPRRRTSRRASLLLPARRRALVERLWRAAEMQVDEIEARLARTDGLAADAERDARTLAVLARVLRELKALEAASGPRRPVDAENREDAIAFDLDTFRRELARRLEALREGENT
;
A
#
# COMPACT_ATOMS: atom_id res chain seq x y z
N MET A 1 -27.02 4.99 38.39
CA MET A 1 -26.35 4.21 37.32
C MET A 1 -24.90 4.07 37.71
N SER A 2 -24.41 2.86 38.03
CA SER A 2 -23.03 2.66 38.49
C SER A 2 -22.00 3.12 37.46
N GLU A 3 -20.96 3.78 37.93
CA GLU A 3 -19.74 4.01 37.16
C GLU A 3 -19.07 2.65 36.89
N PRO A 4 -18.67 2.37 35.64
CA PRO A 4 -17.94 1.15 35.36
C PRO A 4 -16.63 1.14 36.15
N SER A 5 -16.25 -0.04 36.64
CA SER A 5 -15.03 -0.23 37.42
C SER A 5 -13.81 0.38 36.70
N PRO A 6 -12.86 1.00 37.43
CA PRO A 6 -11.63 1.56 36.86
C PRO A 6 -10.88 0.60 35.93
N GLY A 7 -10.99 -0.71 36.17
CA GLY A 7 -10.42 -1.74 35.29
C GLY A 7 -10.99 -1.71 33.87
N VAL A 8 -12.30 -1.52 33.72
CA VAL A 8 -12.96 -1.48 32.41
C VAL A 8 -12.52 -0.24 31.61
N ALA A 9 -12.35 0.90 32.29
CA ALA A 9 -11.85 2.13 31.68
C ALA A 9 -10.43 1.95 31.12
N ALA A 10 -9.54 1.32 31.90
CA ALA A 10 -8.19 1.01 31.46
C ALA A 10 -8.19 0.04 30.26
N THR A 11 -9.03 -1.00 30.28
CA THR A 11 -9.18 -1.95 29.17
C THR A 11 -9.65 -1.27 27.88
N VAL A 12 -10.65 -0.39 27.94
CA VAL A 12 -11.12 0.36 26.75
C VAL A 12 -9.97 1.15 26.12
N ARG A 13 -9.18 1.83 26.94
CA ARG A 13 -8.07 2.67 26.48
C ARG A 13 -6.95 1.85 25.86
N ALA A 14 -6.56 0.74 26.50
CA ALA A 14 -5.56 -0.18 25.96
C ALA A 14 -5.99 -0.72 24.60
N LEU A 15 -7.21 -1.28 24.49
CA LEU A 15 -7.75 -1.77 23.21
C LEU A 15 -7.84 -0.66 22.14
N TYR A 16 -8.14 0.58 22.55
CA TYR A 16 -8.15 1.72 21.65
C TYR A 16 -6.73 2.19 21.24
N GLN A 17 -5.69 1.93 22.02
CA GLN A 17 -4.31 2.17 21.59
C GLN A 17 -3.82 1.05 20.68
N ASP A 18 -4.24 -0.20 20.92
CA ASP A 18 -3.86 -1.42 20.18
C ASP A 18 -4.53 -1.57 18.80
N GLY A 19 -5.16 -0.52 18.26
CA GLY A 19 -5.78 -0.61 16.93
C GLY A 19 -7.15 -1.32 16.85
N VAL A 20 -7.66 -1.91 17.95
CA VAL A 20 -8.95 -2.64 17.94
C VAL A 20 -10.12 -1.73 17.51
N PRO A 21 -11.01 -2.15 16.58
CA PRO A 21 -12.17 -1.37 16.14
C PRO A 21 -13.18 -1.06 17.26
N ILE A 22 -13.80 0.13 17.24
CA ILE A 22 -14.75 0.57 18.29
C ILE A 22 -15.90 -0.40 18.54
N HIS A 23 -16.49 -0.99 17.49
CA HIS A 23 -17.60 -1.94 17.62
C HIS A 23 -17.18 -3.22 18.36
N GLU A 24 -15.94 -3.65 18.18
CA GLU A 24 -15.37 -4.80 18.86
C GLU A 24 -15.02 -4.47 20.32
N ILE A 25 -14.52 -3.26 20.59
CA ILE A 25 -14.32 -2.77 21.97
C ILE A 25 -15.66 -2.76 22.73
N VAL A 26 -16.74 -2.29 22.09
CA VAL A 26 -18.10 -2.31 22.64
C VAL A 26 -18.54 -3.75 22.95
N ALA A 27 -18.34 -4.68 22.01
CA ALA A 27 -18.71 -6.09 22.20
C ALA A 27 -17.91 -6.75 23.34
N ARG A 28 -16.60 -6.48 23.45
CA ARG A 28 -15.72 -7.06 24.47
C ARG A 28 -15.94 -6.49 25.87
N THR A 29 -16.29 -5.20 25.96
CA THR A 29 -16.44 -4.50 27.26
C THR A 29 -17.87 -4.41 27.75
N GLY A 30 -18.85 -4.71 26.89
CA GLY A 30 -20.28 -4.56 27.19
C GLY A 30 -20.73 -3.11 27.37
N LEU A 31 -19.86 -2.12 27.11
CA LEU A 31 -20.17 -0.70 27.23
C LEU A 31 -20.93 -0.21 26.00
N SER A 32 -21.80 0.78 26.19
CA SER A 32 -22.36 1.50 25.05
C SER A 32 -21.28 2.29 24.31
N THR A 33 -21.48 2.53 23.02
CA THR A 33 -20.56 3.31 22.19
C THR A 33 -20.23 4.68 22.80
N GLY A 34 -21.22 5.37 23.39
CA GLY A 34 -21.00 6.65 24.08
C GLY A 34 -20.07 6.53 25.28
N ARG A 35 -20.21 5.46 26.08
CA ARG A 35 -19.30 5.17 27.22
C ARG A 35 -17.90 4.77 26.77
N THR A 36 -17.78 4.06 25.66
CA THR A 36 -16.49 3.75 25.06
C THR A 36 -15.76 5.04 24.65
N TYR A 37 -16.45 5.96 23.96
CA TYR A 37 -15.85 7.26 23.62
C TYR A 37 -15.53 8.11 24.85
N TYR A 38 -16.39 8.07 25.87
CA TYR A 38 -16.12 8.74 27.14
C TYR A 38 -14.78 8.31 27.74
N TRP A 39 -14.49 7.01 27.80
CA TRP A 39 -13.20 6.50 28.34
C TRP A 39 -12.02 6.63 27.37
N ILE A 40 -12.25 6.83 26.08
CA ILE A 40 -11.19 7.25 25.15
C ILE A 40 -10.75 8.69 25.49
N ASP A 41 -11.69 9.54 25.90
CA ASP A 41 -11.43 10.93 26.26
C ASP A 41 -10.98 11.14 27.72
N HIS A 42 -11.22 10.16 28.61
CA HIS A 42 -10.94 10.26 30.04
C HIS A 42 -10.13 9.07 30.56
N ALA A 43 -9.21 9.31 31.49
CA ALA A 43 -8.50 8.27 32.24
C ALA A 43 -9.13 8.10 33.63
N PRO A 44 -9.11 6.89 34.22
CA PRO A 44 -9.49 6.72 35.61
C PRO A 44 -8.49 7.45 36.51
N GLY A 45 -8.96 8.39 37.33
CA GLY A 45 -8.14 9.09 38.31
C GLY A 45 -7.90 8.24 39.58
N PRO A 46 -6.95 8.65 40.43
CA PRO A 46 -6.60 7.92 41.65
C PRO A 46 -7.76 7.81 42.65
N ASP A 47 -8.67 8.79 42.65
CA ASP A 47 -9.85 8.82 43.53
C ASP A 47 -11.10 8.19 42.90
N GLY A 48 -10.94 7.47 41.78
CA GLY A 48 -12.05 6.91 40.99
C GLY A 48 -12.73 7.94 40.07
N ILE A 49 -12.45 9.23 40.25
CA ILE A 49 -12.96 10.32 39.41
C ILE A 49 -12.27 10.29 38.05
N ALA A 50 -13.04 10.32 36.97
CA ALA A 50 -12.51 10.37 35.61
C ALA A 50 -11.81 11.71 35.31
N ILE A 51 -10.54 11.65 34.88
CA ILE A 51 -9.73 12.81 34.51
C ILE A 51 -9.71 12.93 32.99
N LYS A 52 -9.97 14.13 32.44
CA LYS A 52 -9.89 14.37 30.99
C LYS A 52 -8.45 14.16 30.50
N ALA A 53 -8.24 13.12 29.69
CA ALA A 53 -6.95 12.69 29.16
C ALA A 53 -7.15 12.02 27.79
N PRO A 54 -7.47 12.80 26.76
CA PRO A 54 -7.93 12.27 25.49
C PRO A 54 -6.80 11.56 24.73
N LEU A 55 -7.08 10.33 24.29
CA LEU A 55 -6.19 9.62 23.38
C LEU A 55 -6.26 10.22 21.97
N PRO A 56 -5.15 10.17 21.20
CA PRO A 56 -5.14 10.66 19.83
C PRO A 56 -6.25 9.97 19.02
N ARG A 57 -7.07 10.78 18.35
CA ARG A 57 -8.13 10.24 17.49
C ARG A 57 -7.49 9.58 16.28
N ARG A 58 -7.82 8.30 16.06
CA ARG A 58 -7.41 7.58 14.85
C ARG A 58 -8.08 8.28 13.68
N ARG A 59 -7.34 9.13 12.96
CA ARG A 59 -7.82 9.75 11.72
C ARG A 59 -8.20 8.62 10.81
N THR A 60 -9.49 8.43 10.57
CA THR A 60 -9.97 7.40 9.67
C THR A 60 -9.42 7.73 8.29
N SER A 61 -8.41 6.97 7.89
CA SER A 61 -7.75 6.99 6.58
C SER A 61 -8.69 6.60 5.43
N ARG A 62 -10.00 6.56 5.64
CA ARG A 62 -11.02 6.24 4.62
C ARG A 62 -10.89 7.10 3.37
N ARG A 63 -10.52 8.38 3.49
CA ARG A 63 -10.28 9.22 2.31
C ARG A 63 -8.96 8.90 1.60
N ALA A 64 -7.91 8.50 2.32
CA ALA A 64 -6.64 8.12 1.73
C ALA A 64 -6.74 6.76 1.01
N SER A 65 -7.37 5.77 1.66
CA SER A 65 -7.60 4.43 1.11
C SER A 65 -8.49 4.43 -0.14
N LEU A 66 -9.48 5.33 -0.25
CA LEU A 66 -10.28 5.48 -1.46
C LEU A 66 -9.51 6.12 -2.64
N LEU A 67 -8.47 6.91 -2.37
CA LEU A 67 -7.66 7.58 -3.40
C LEU A 67 -6.49 6.71 -3.89
N LEU A 68 -6.08 5.70 -3.14
CA LEU A 68 -5.00 4.77 -3.50
C LEU A 68 -5.29 4.00 -4.81
N PRO A 69 -6.49 3.41 -5.03
CA PRO A 69 -6.81 2.72 -6.28
C PRO A 69 -6.80 3.64 -7.50
N ALA A 70 -7.31 4.87 -7.36
CA ALA A 70 -7.32 5.85 -8.45
C ALA A 70 -5.90 6.31 -8.82
N ARG A 71 -5.05 6.56 -7.80
CA ARG A 71 -3.64 6.89 -8.01
C ARG A 71 -2.86 5.73 -8.64
N ARG A 72 -3.17 4.49 -8.25
CA ARG A 72 -2.57 3.28 -8.84
C ARG A 72 -2.92 3.16 -10.32
N ARG A 73 -4.20 3.31 -10.70
CA ARG A 73 -4.62 3.31 -12.12
C ARG A 73 -3.91 4.38 -12.93
N ALA A 74 -3.86 5.61 -12.43
CA ALA A 74 -3.17 6.70 -13.11
C ALA A 74 -1.66 6.44 -13.27
N LEU A 75 -1.03 5.74 -12.33
CA LEU A 75 0.37 5.34 -12.45
C LEU A 75 0.56 4.24 -13.51
N VAL A 76 -0.33 3.24 -13.53
CA VAL A 76 -0.31 2.17 -14.54
C VAL A 76 -0.51 2.73 -15.94
N GLU A 77 -1.46 3.65 -16.14
CA GLU A 77 -1.67 4.31 -17.44
C GLU A 77 -0.44 5.09 -17.90
N ARG A 78 0.25 5.79 -16.99
CA ARG A 78 1.49 6.50 -17.33
C ARG A 78 2.62 5.54 -17.70
N LEU A 79 2.76 4.44 -16.97
CA LEU A 79 3.74 3.40 -17.30
C LEU A 79 3.46 2.76 -18.65
N TRP A 80 2.18 2.52 -18.95
CA TRP A 80 1.76 1.98 -20.23
C TRP A 80 2.12 2.92 -21.39
N ARG A 81 1.78 4.21 -21.27
CA ARG A 81 2.17 5.22 -22.26
C ARG A 81 3.68 5.35 -22.43
N ALA A 82 4.44 5.26 -21.33
CA ALA A 82 5.90 5.29 -21.40
C ALA A 82 6.45 4.06 -22.13
N ALA A 83 5.89 2.88 -21.90
CA ALA A 83 6.25 1.67 -22.61
C ALA A 83 5.93 1.76 -24.11
N GLU A 84 4.75 2.27 -24.47
CA GLU A 84 4.36 2.50 -25.87
C GLU A 84 5.33 3.47 -26.56
N MET A 85 5.61 4.63 -25.96
CA MET A 85 6.60 5.58 -26.48
C MET A 85 7.99 4.93 -26.69
N GLN A 86 8.41 4.09 -25.76
CA GLN A 86 9.72 3.46 -25.83
C GLN A 86 9.77 2.37 -26.91
N VAL A 87 8.66 1.67 -27.16
CA VAL A 87 8.52 0.75 -28.30
C VAL A 87 8.58 1.54 -29.61
N ASP A 88 7.81 2.63 -29.74
CA ASP A 88 7.83 3.48 -30.94
C ASP A 88 9.24 4.03 -31.23
N GLU A 89 9.99 4.41 -30.18
CA GLU A 89 11.36 4.88 -30.33
C GLU A 89 12.33 3.77 -30.79
N ILE A 90 12.16 2.54 -30.29
CA ILE A 90 12.94 1.38 -30.72
C ILE A 90 12.61 1.05 -32.18
N GLU A 91 11.33 1.02 -32.56
CA GLU A 91 10.90 0.78 -33.93
C GLU A 91 11.43 1.85 -34.89
N ALA A 92 11.38 3.13 -34.51
CA ALA A 92 11.95 4.22 -35.29
C ALA A 92 13.49 4.17 -35.38
N ARG A 93 14.18 3.56 -34.41
CA ARG A 93 15.62 3.31 -34.48
C ARG A 93 15.91 2.16 -35.44
N LEU A 94 15.22 1.04 -35.28
CA LEU A 94 15.29 -0.13 -36.17
C LEU A 94 14.98 0.21 -37.63
N ALA A 95 13.99 1.06 -37.89
CA ALA A 95 13.66 1.51 -39.24
C ALA A 95 14.74 2.43 -39.86
N ARG A 96 15.64 3.00 -39.04
CA ARG A 96 16.76 3.83 -39.49
C ARG A 96 18.06 3.05 -39.63
N THR A 97 18.21 1.94 -38.91
CA THR A 97 19.37 1.05 -39.03
C THR A 97 19.08 -0.06 -40.03
N ASP A 98 19.58 0.11 -41.26
CA ASP A 98 19.69 -1.01 -42.21
C ASP A 98 20.70 -2.04 -41.68
N GLY A 99 20.22 -2.96 -40.83
CA GLY A 99 20.73 -4.34 -40.75
C GLY A 99 22.18 -4.57 -40.33
N LEU A 100 22.64 -3.99 -39.22
CA LEU A 100 23.81 -4.54 -38.52
C LEU A 100 23.35 -5.60 -37.51
N ALA A 101 23.78 -6.85 -37.70
CA ALA A 101 23.33 -8.01 -36.93
C ALA A 101 23.51 -7.86 -35.39
N ALA A 102 24.49 -7.08 -34.95
CA ALA A 102 24.72 -6.79 -33.54
C ALA A 102 23.62 -5.90 -32.92
N ASP A 103 23.10 -4.94 -33.69
CA ASP A 103 22.01 -4.07 -33.24
C ASP A 103 20.68 -4.84 -33.22
N ALA A 104 20.44 -5.70 -34.20
CA ALA A 104 19.27 -6.58 -34.23
C ALA A 104 19.24 -7.55 -33.04
N GLU A 105 20.38 -8.11 -32.65
CA GLU A 105 20.48 -8.99 -31.48
C GLU A 105 20.31 -8.22 -30.16
N ARG A 106 20.84 -6.99 -30.09
CA ARG A 106 20.64 -6.09 -28.94
C ARG A 106 19.16 -5.71 -28.79
N ASP A 107 18.48 -5.41 -29.88
CA ASP A 107 17.07 -5.04 -29.89
C ASP A 107 16.16 -6.23 -29.56
N ALA A 108 16.46 -7.42 -30.08
CA ALA A 108 15.76 -8.65 -29.70
C ALA A 108 15.89 -8.95 -28.19
N ARG A 109 17.07 -8.70 -27.61
CA ARG A 109 17.30 -8.85 -26.16
C ARG A 109 16.48 -7.85 -25.35
N THR A 110 16.43 -6.59 -25.79
CA THR A 110 15.64 -5.54 -25.15
C THR A 110 14.15 -5.88 -25.17
N LEU A 111 13.63 -6.33 -26.32
CA LEU A 111 12.25 -6.77 -26.47
C LEU A 111 11.92 -7.98 -25.58
N ALA A 112 12.83 -8.95 -25.47
CA ALA A 112 12.65 -10.10 -24.59
C ALA A 112 12.55 -9.70 -23.10
N VAL A 113 13.33 -8.71 -22.68
CA VAL A 113 13.28 -8.14 -21.33
C VAL A 113 11.95 -7.41 -21.11
N LEU A 114 11.51 -6.56 -22.04
CA LEU A 114 10.23 -5.86 -21.94
C LEU A 114 9.04 -6.83 -21.88
N ALA A 115 9.03 -7.84 -22.75
CA ALA A 115 8.00 -8.88 -22.74
C ALA A 115 7.97 -9.67 -21.42
N ARG A 116 9.14 -9.87 -20.79
CA ARG A 116 9.23 -10.50 -19.47
C ARG A 116 8.65 -9.61 -18.37
N VAL A 117 8.98 -8.32 -18.37
CA VAL A 117 8.44 -7.34 -17.41
C VAL A 117 6.92 -7.25 -17.51
N LEU A 118 6.37 -7.22 -18.73
CA LEU A 118 4.91 -7.21 -18.93
C LEU A 118 4.23 -8.49 -18.39
N ARG A 119 4.87 -9.65 -18.52
CA ARG A 119 4.38 -10.91 -17.91
C ARG A 119 4.42 -10.88 -16.39
N GLU A 120 5.51 -10.36 -15.81
CA GLU A 120 5.65 -10.20 -14.35
C GLU A 120 4.60 -9.23 -13.81
N LEU A 121 4.35 -8.10 -14.51
CA LEU A 121 3.32 -7.13 -14.13
C LEU A 121 1.90 -7.73 -14.19
N LYS A 122 1.57 -8.49 -15.25
CA LYS A 122 0.30 -9.23 -15.35
C LYS A 122 0.12 -10.25 -14.23
N ALA A 123 1.20 -10.95 -13.84
CA ALA A 123 1.16 -11.91 -12.74
C ALA A 123 0.90 -11.22 -11.39
N LEU A 124 1.50 -10.06 -11.15
CA LEU A 124 1.25 -9.22 -9.98
C LEU A 124 -0.19 -8.70 -9.91
N GLU A 125 -0.77 -8.29 -11.04
CA GLU A 125 -2.19 -7.90 -11.12
C GLU A 125 -3.13 -9.08 -10.86
N ALA A 126 -2.84 -10.26 -11.42
CA ALA A 126 -3.61 -11.47 -11.16
C ALA A 126 -3.52 -11.94 -9.70
N ALA A 127 -2.34 -11.83 -9.07
CA ALA A 127 -2.16 -12.10 -7.65
C ALA A 127 -2.87 -11.08 -6.73
N SER A 128 -3.15 -9.89 -7.26
CA SER A 128 -3.95 -8.83 -6.63
C SER A 128 -5.46 -8.98 -6.84
N GLY A 129 -5.92 -10.02 -7.55
CA GLY A 129 -7.35 -10.35 -7.71
C GLY A 129 -8.07 -10.55 -6.37
N PRO A 130 -9.42 -10.52 -6.34
CA PRO A 130 -10.20 -10.41 -5.10
C PRO A 130 -10.00 -11.63 -4.20
N ARG A 131 -9.00 -11.55 -3.32
CA ARG A 131 -8.78 -12.51 -2.23
C ARG A 131 -9.66 -12.13 -1.05
N ARG A 132 -10.42 -13.14 -0.60
CA ARG A 132 -11.26 -13.27 0.61
C ARG A 132 -10.77 -12.36 1.76
N PRO A 133 -11.68 -11.74 2.54
CA PRO A 133 -11.30 -10.69 3.47
C PRO A 133 -10.40 -11.25 4.55
N VAL A 134 -9.12 -10.93 4.44
CA VAL A 134 -8.13 -10.98 5.51
C VAL A 134 -7.73 -9.53 5.78
N ASP A 135 -7.48 -9.25 7.04
CA ASP A 135 -7.50 -7.94 7.68
C ASP A 135 -6.87 -6.82 6.85
N ALA A 136 -7.62 -5.74 6.69
CA ALA A 136 -7.30 -4.61 5.81
C ALA A 136 -6.01 -3.87 6.24
N GLU A 137 -5.60 -3.99 7.50
CA GLU A 137 -4.41 -3.32 8.05
C GLU A 137 -3.10 -3.98 7.57
N ASN A 138 -3.04 -5.30 7.42
CA ASN A 138 -1.85 -5.98 6.88
C ASN A 138 -1.74 -5.87 5.35
N ARG A 139 -2.83 -5.49 4.67
CA ARG A 139 -2.91 -5.47 3.20
C ARG A 139 -2.29 -4.21 2.60
N GLU A 140 -2.41 -3.06 3.26
CA GLU A 140 -1.75 -1.82 2.80
C GLU A 140 -0.23 -1.92 2.96
N ASP A 141 0.25 -2.48 4.08
CA ASP A 141 1.68 -2.66 4.32
C ASP A 141 2.29 -3.71 3.38
N ALA A 142 1.62 -4.84 3.15
CA ALA A 142 2.09 -5.86 2.21
C ALA A 142 2.14 -5.36 0.75
N ILE A 143 1.12 -4.61 0.30
CA ILE A 143 1.08 -4.09 -1.08
C ILE A 143 2.06 -2.91 -1.26
N ALA A 144 2.21 -2.04 -0.26
CA ALA A 144 3.19 -0.95 -0.30
C ALA A 144 4.64 -1.49 -0.29
N PHE A 145 4.91 -2.50 0.53
CA PHE A 145 6.22 -3.15 0.61
C PHE A 145 6.59 -3.86 -0.70
N ASP A 146 5.64 -4.53 -1.34
CA ASP A 146 5.84 -5.19 -2.63
C ASP A 146 6.11 -4.17 -3.76
N LEU A 147 5.36 -3.07 -3.81
CA LEU A 147 5.53 -2.05 -4.84
C LEU A 147 6.87 -1.29 -4.73
N ASP A 148 7.31 -0.97 -3.51
CA ASP A 148 8.61 -0.31 -3.30
C ASP A 148 9.78 -1.27 -3.55
N THR A 149 9.58 -2.57 -3.30
CA THR A 149 10.56 -3.60 -3.68
C THR A 149 10.65 -3.72 -5.20
N PHE A 150 9.51 -3.74 -5.88
CA PHE A 150 9.44 -3.74 -7.34
C PHE A 150 10.08 -2.48 -7.95
N ARG A 151 9.80 -1.30 -7.41
CA ARG A 151 10.42 -0.03 -7.85
C ARG A 151 11.94 -0.05 -7.68
N ARG A 152 12.45 -0.59 -6.56
CA ARG A 152 13.89 -0.70 -6.32
C ARG A 152 14.56 -1.69 -7.26
N GLU A 153 13.94 -2.85 -7.50
CA GLU A 153 14.42 -3.82 -8.49
C GLU A 153 14.41 -3.24 -9.91
N LEU A 154 13.34 -2.52 -10.28
CA LEU A 154 13.23 -1.86 -11.58
C LEU A 154 14.31 -0.78 -11.75
N ALA A 155 14.49 0.08 -10.75
CA ALA A 155 15.53 1.11 -10.77
C ALA A 155 16.94 0.49 -10.87
N ARG A 156 17.22 -0.57 -10.10
CA ARG A 156 18.49 -1.29 -10.15
C ARG A 156 18.76 -1.90 -11.53
N ARG A 157 17.74 -2.49 -12.16
CA ARG A 157 17.87 -3.11 -13.49
C ARG A 157 18.00 -2.08 -14.61
N LEU A 158 17.31 -0.94 -14.51
CA LEU A 158 17.47 0.18 -15.44
C LEU A 158 18.86 0.80 -15.34
N GLU A 159 19.40 0.94 -14.12
CA GLU A 159 20.77 1.42 -13.93
C GLU A 159 21.80 0.44 -14.53
N ALA A 160 21.63 -0.87 -14.30
CA ALA A 160 22.48 -1.88 -14.90
C ALA A 160 22.43 -1.89 -16.44
N LEU A 161 21.27 -1.59 -17.04
CA LEU A 161 21.11 -1.47 -18.49
C LEU A 161 21.83 -0.22 -19.03
N ARG A 162 21.74 0.91 -18.29
CA ARG A 162 22.42 2.17 -18.62
C ARG A 162 23.94 2.06 -18.50
N GLU A 163 24.45 1.35 -17.49
CA GLU A 163 25.89 1.13 -17.32
C GLU A 163 26.45 0.16 -18.37
N GLY A 164 25.67 -0.83 -18.80
CA GLY A 164 26.01 -1.71 -19.93
C GLY A 164 25.92 -1.06 -21.33
N GLU A 165 25.46 0.19 -21.43
CA GLU A 165 25.57 1.02 -22.64
C GLU A 165 26.90 1.80 -22.72
N ASN A 166 27.68 1.86 -21.63
CA ASN A 166 28.86 2.75 -21.51
C ASN A 166 30.21 2.01 -21.47
N THR A 167 30.24 0.74 -21.90
CA THR A 167 31.46 -0.08 -22.14
C THR A 167 31.36 -0.75 -23.49
#